data_AF-A0AA85FN69-F1
#
_entry.id   AF-A0AA85FN69-F1
#
_cell.length_a   1.000
_cell.length_b   1.000
_cell.length_c   1.000
_cell.angle_alpha   90.00
_cell.angle_beta   90.00
_cell.angle_gamma   90.00
#
_symmetry.space_group_name_H-M   'P 1'
#
loop_
_entity.id
_entity.type
_entity.pdbx_description
1 polymer ?
#
loop_
_entity_poly.entity_id
_entity_poly.type
_entity_poly.pdbx_seq_one_letter_code
_entity_poly.pdbx_strand_id
1 'polypeptide(L)'
;MKRSMQAFHDTRVHVCLYFIAPTGHSLKSIDLVAMKKLENKVNVIPVIAKSDTITKSELQKFKARILSEIQSNEIGIYQFPTDDEAVSETNSVMNQHIPFAVVGSSEEVKINGKTVRVRQYPWGSVQVENENHCDFVRLREMLLRVNMEDLRERTHGVHYETYRRQRLIEMGFRDDEKMSLQETYEKRRELQRKELQQKEEEMRQMFVQRVKEKEQVLKEAERELQTKFESLKKTHAEEKKKLEEKKRFLEEEIAAFERRKQLAEQARQGNLTMKKRK
;
A
#
# COMPACT_ATOMS: atom_id res chain seq x y z
N MET A 1 -20.31 -27.07 15.78
CA MET A 1 -18.89 -27.23 15.35
C MET A 1 -17.99 -27.29 16.58
N LYS A 2 -17.50 -28.47 16.96
CA LYS A 2 -16.38 -28.56 17.91
C LYS A 2 -15.13 -28.07 17.17
N ARG A 3 -14.61 -26.89 17.52
CA ARG A 3 -13.34 -26.40 16.97
C ARG A 3 -12.25 -27.39 17.37
N SER A 4 -11.58 -28.00 16.41
CA SER A 4 -10.41 -28.86 16.67
C SER A 4 -9.23 -27.97 17.09
N MET A 5 -9.21 -27.55 18.36
CA MET A 5 -8.13 -26.71 18.91
C MET A 5 -6.85 -27.52 19.18
N GLN A 6 -6.92 -28.85 19.19
CA GLN A 6 -5.79 -29.73 19.53
C GLN A 6 -4.79 -29.92 18.39
N ALA A 7 -5.17 -29.61 17.14
CA ALA A 7 -4.32 -29.80 15.95
C ALA A 7 -3.86 -28.48 15.30
N PHE A 8 -4.13 -27.32 15.92
CA PHE A 8 -3.80 -26.03 15.35
C PHE A 8 -2.38 -25.60 15.75
N HIS A 9 -1.53 -25.34 14.76
CA HIS A 9 -0.20 -24.78 14.99
C HIS A 9 -0.30 -23.29 15.34
N ASP A 10 -0.04 -22.94 16.60
CA ASP A 10 -0.07 -21.56 17.07
C ASP A 10 1.14 -20.77 16.55
N THR A 11 0.89 -19.84 15.62
CA THR A 11 1.90 -18.96 15.01
C THR A 11 1.93 -17.56 15.62
N ARG A 12 1.15 -17.31 16.68
CA ARG A 12 1.13 -16.01 17.36
C ARG A 12 2.48 -15.75 18.02
N VAL A 13 2.92 -14.50 18.01
CA VAL A 13 4.15 -14.08 18.69
C VAL A 13 3.88 -13.98 20.18
N HIS A 14 4.49 -14.85 20.98
CA HIS A 14 4.29 -14.86 22.44
C HIS A 14 5.17 -13.84 23.17
N VAL A 15 6.31 -13.45 22.59
CA VAL A 15 7.24 -12.49 23.18
C VAL A 15 7.95 -11.69 22.10
N CYS A 16 8.15 -10.40 22.36
CA CYS A 16 8.92 -9.49 21.54
C CYS A 16 10.13 -9.00 22.34
N LEU A 17 11.33 -9.46 21.99
CA LEU A 17 12.58 -8.94 22.55
C LEU A 17 12.90 -7.61 21.85
N TYR A 18 12.75 -6.51 22.57
CA TYR A 18 12.95 -5.18 22.03
C TYR A 18 14.39 -4.71 22.30
N PHE A 19 15.23 -4.71 21.27
CA PHE A 19 16.64 -4.37 21.39
C PHE A 19 16.86 -2.86 21.39
N ILE A 20 17.32 -2.34 22.54
CA ILE A 20 17.68 -0.94 22.75
C ILE A 20 19.17 -0.78 22.47
N ALA A 21 19.52 0.23 21.67
CA ALA A 21 20.91 0.53 21.36
C ALA A 21 21.67 1.00 22.61
N PRO A 22 22.91 0.55 22.82
CA PRO A 22 23.72 0.92 23.98
C PRO A 22 24.33 2.33 23.83
N THR A 23 23.50 3.37 23.83
CA THR A 23 23.96 4.77 23.67
C THR A 23 24.53 5.36 24.96
N GLY A 24 24.18 4.82 26.12
CA GLY A 24 24.54 5.36 27.44
C GLY A 24 23.79 6.63 27.85
N HIS A 25 22.88 7.12 27.00
CA HIS A 25 22.08 8.34 27.22
C HIS A 25 20.65 8.01 27.63
N SER A 26 19.69 8.35 26.77
CA SER A 26 18.26 8.08 26.89
C SER A 26 17.80 7.12 25.80
N LEU A 27 16.56 6.64 25.94
CA LEU A 27 15.86 5.89 24.94
C LEU A 27 15.55 6.80 23.74
N LYS A 28 15.65 6.27 22.51
CA LYS A 28 15.37 7.09 21.33
C LYS A 28 13.87 7.32 21.21
N SER A 29 13.47 8.45 20.62
CA SER A 29 12.05 8.75 20.37
C SER A 29 11.37 7.69 19.51
N ILE A 30 12.10 7.08 18.56
CA ILE A 30 11.58 5.96 17.76
C ILE A 30 11.28 4.73 18.62
N ASP A 31 12.11 4.47 19.64
CA ASP A 31 11.95 3.33 20.53
C ASP A 31 10.70 3.49 21.41
N LEU A 32 10.47 4.72 21.91
CA LEU A 32 9.26 5.08 22.65
C LEU A 32 8.00 4.83 21.81
N VAL A 33 7.95 5.36 20.58
CA VAL A 33 6.79 5.19 19.69
C VAL A 33 6.59 3.73 19.30
N ALA A 34 7.67 2.99 19.05
CA ALA A 34 7.60 1.58 18.68
C ALA A 34 7.08 0.72 19.84
N MET A 35 7.67 0.85 21.04
CA MET A 35 7.22 0.09 22.20
C MET A 35 5.79 0.44 22.60
N LYS A 36 5.39 1.71 22.52
CA LYS A 36 4.00 2.13 22.77
C LYS A 36 3.01 1.50 21.80
N LYS A 37 3.38 1.30 20.52
CA LYS A 37 2.53 0.59 19.54
C LYS A 37 2.50 -0.92 19.75
N LEU A 38 3.53 -1.50 20.36
CA LEU A 38 3.67 -2.93 20.58
C LEU A 38 3.04 -3.41 21.90
N GLU A 39 2.97 -2.56 22.93
CA GLU A 39 2.54 -2.91 24.29
C GLU A 39 1.21 -3.67 24.34
N ASN A 40 0.25 -3.32 23.48
CA ASN A 40 -1.09 -3.92 23.48
C ASN A 40 -1.21 -5.14 22.56
N LYS A 41 -0.15 -5.49 21.83
CA LYS A 41 -0.16 -6.55 20.80
C LYS A 41 0.65 -7.78 21.19
N VAL A 42 1.68 -7.60 22.00
CA VAL A 42 2.65 -8.65 22.34
C VAL A 42 3.32 -8.34 23.68
N ASN A 43 3.79 -9.37 24.37
CA ASN A 43 4.62 -9.22 25.56
C ASN A 43 5.99 -8.63 25.19
N VAL A 44 6.20 -7.34 25.45
CA VAL A 44 7.45 -6.63 25.13
C VAL A 44 8.44 -6.75 26.29
N ILE A 45 9.62 -7.31 26.04
CA ILE A 45 10.73 -7.36 27.00
C ILE A 45 11.88 -6.51 26.46
N PRO A 46 12.22 -5.38 27.11
CA PRO A 46 13.32 -4.53 26.67
C PRO A 46 14.67 -5.16 27.01
N VAL A 47 15.58 -5.11 26.05
CA VAL A 47 16.91 -5.72 26.10
C VAL A 47 17.95 -4.72 25.60
N ILE A 48 18.97 -4.40 26.38
CA ILE A 48 20.09 -3.58 25.93
C ILE A 48 21.01 -4.45 25.09
N ALA A 49 21.13 -4.11 23.81
CA ALA A 49 21.98 -4.81 22.85
C ALA A 49 23.46 -4.50 23.09
N LYS A 50 24.37 -5.42 22.74
CA LYS A 50 25.83 -5.21 22.74
C LYS A 50 26.31 -4.53 24.02
N SER A 51 25.87 -5.04 25.18
CA SER A 51 26.15 -4.42 26.47
C SER A 51 27.64 -4.36 26.83
N ASP A 52 28.47 -5.14 26.14
CA ASP A 52 29.93 -5.11 26.20
C ASP A 52 30.55 -3.80 25.68
N THR A 53 29.75 -2.90 25.09
CA THR A 53 30.18 -1.55 24.69
C THR A 53 30.05 -0.48 25.78
N ILE A 54 29.42 -0.82 26.92
CA ILE A 54 29.16 0.11 28.03
C ILE A 54 29.84 -0.43 29.31
N THR A 55 30.37 0.46 30.15
CA THR A 55 30.92 0.06 31.46
C THR A 55 29.81 -0.33 32.44
N LYS A 56 30.12 -1.15 33.46
CA LYS A 56 29.13 -1.55 34.49
C LYS A 56 28.46 -0.36 35.18
N SER A 57 29.22 0.71 35.46
CA SER A 57 28.70 1.93 36.09
C SER A 57 27.75 2.71 35.19
N GLU A 58 28.06 2.81 33.90
CA GLU A 58 27.19 3.49 32.93
C GLU A 58 25.94 2.65 32.65
N LEU A 59 26.09 1.33 32.59
CA LEU A 59 24.98 0.41 32.37
C LEU A 59 23.91 0.55 33.45
N GLN A 60 24.30 0.64 34.72
CA GLN A 60 23.34 0.84 35.83
C GLN A 60 22.57 2.16 35.69
N LYS A 61 23.27 3.25 35.36
CA LYS A 61 22.64 4.55 35.10
C LYS A 61 21.72 4.49 33.88
N PHE A 62 22.12 3.77 32.84
CA PHE A 62 21.35 3.63 31.61
C PHE A 62 20.07 2.80 31.83
N LYS A 63 20.15 1.69 32.57
CA LYS A 63 18.97 0.89 32.98
C LYS A 63 17.95 1.76 33.72
N ALA A 64 18.41 2.53 34.72
CA ALA A 64 17.54 3.41 35.49
C ALA A 64 16.85 4.47 34.62
N ARG A 65 17.57 5.08 33.66
CA ARG A 65 16.99 6.05 32.72
C ARG A 65 15.96 5.42 31.80
N ILE A 66 16.25 4.25 31.22
CA ILE A 66 15.29 3.53 30.36
C ILE A 66 14.00 3.23 31.13
N LEU A 67 14.11 2.70 32.35
CA LEU A 67 12.95 2.40 33.19
C LEU A 67 12.15 3.67 33.52
N SER A 68 12.84 4.76 33.87
CA SER A 68 12.19 6.05 34.13
C SER A 68 11.42 6.54 32.90
N GLU A 69 11.99 6.47 31.70
CA GLU A 69 11.33 6.92 30.48
C GLU A 69 10.15 6.03 30.08
N ILE A 70 10.28 4.71 30.24
CA ILE A 70 9.18 3.75 30.03
C ILE A 70 8.01 4.09 30.98
N GLN A 71 8.31 4.36 32.25
CA GLN A 71 7.28 4.71 33.24
C GLN A 71 6.65 6.08 32.96
N SER A 72 7.45 7.10 32.64
CA SER A 72 6.94 8.44 32.32
C SER A 72 6.08 8.50 31.07
N ASN A 73 6.29 7.58 30.11
CA ASN A 73 5.47 7.47 28.90
C ASN A 73 4.37 6.41 29.03
N GLU A 74 4.16 5.85 30.22
CA GLU A 74 3.15 4.83 30.53
C GLU A 74 3.20 3.65 29.56
N ILE A 75 4.41 3.18 29.21
CA ILE A 75 4.60 2.07 28.29
C ILE A 75 4.50 0.75 29.05
N GLY A 76 3.54 -0.10 28.65
CA GLY A 76 3.33 -1.43 29.21
C GLY A 76 4.36 -2.43 28.72
N ILE A 77 5.42 -2.65 29.51
CA ILE A 77 6.35 -3.77 29.29
C ILE A 77 5.91 -5.01 30.05
N TYR A 78 6.35 -6.19 29.59
CA TYR A 78 6.09 -7.44 30.28
C TYR A 78 6.88 -7.50 31.58
N GLN A 79 6.17 -7.82 32.66
CA GLN A 79 6.70 -8.06 34.00
C GLN A 79 6.41 -9.52 34.31
N PHE A 80 7.43 -10.23 34.80
CA PHE A 80 7.30 -11.62 35.19
C PHE A 80 6.34 -11.73 36.38
N PRO A 81 5.37 -12.65 36.34
CA PRO A 81 4.33 -12.75 37.36
C PRO A 81 4.92 -13.13 38.73
N THR A 82 4.47 -12.48 39.79
CA THR A 82 4.91 -12.77 41.16
C THR A 82 3.81 -13.39 42.02
N ASP A 83 2.69 -13.78 41.40
CA ASP A 83 1.48 -14.24 42.08
C ASP A 83 1.60 -15.71 42.53
N ASP A 84 2.38 -16.52 41.80
CA ASP A 84 2.67 -17.91 42.15
C ASP A 84 3.87 -17.98 43.10
N GLU A 85 3.62 -18.42 44.34
CA GLU A 85 4.64 -18.58 45.38
C GLU A 85 5.84 -19.44 44.93
N ALA A 86 5.65 -20.40 44.03
CA ALA A 86 6.73 -21.29 43.57
C ALA A 86 7.80 -20.55 42.74
N VAL A 87 7.41 -19.47 42.04
CA VAL A 87 8.30 -18.70 41.16
C VAL A 87 8.41 -17.23 41.54
N SER A 88 7.65 -16.77 42.55
CA SER A 88 7.55 -15.36 42.96
C SER A 88 8.91 -14.74 43.31
N GLU A 89 9.70 -15.42 44.14
CA GLU A 89 11.04 -14.94 44.53
C GLU A 89 11.96 -14.79 43.31
N THR A 90 11.97 -15.80 42.44
CA THR A 90 12.77 -15.79 41.22
C THR A 90 12.33 -14.66 40.28
N ASN A 91 11.03 -14.53 40.04
CA ASN A 91 10.48 -13.52 39.14
C ASN A 91 10.68 -12.10 39.69
N SER A 92 10.59 -11.90 41.01
CA SER A 92 10.88 -10.62 41.67
C SER A 92 12.34 -10.18 41.43
N VAL A 93 13.31 -11.07 41.66
CA VAL A 93 14.72 -10.78 41.40
C VAL A 93 14.96 -10.48 39.92
N MET A 94 14.26 -11.19 39.03
CA MET A 94 14.49 -11.07 37.59
C MET A 94 13.86 -9.81 37.00
N ASN A 95 12.72 -9.37 37.52
CA ASN A 95 12.12 -8.07 37.17
C ASN A 95 13.08 -6.91 37.47
N GLN A 96 13.92 -7.00 38.52
CA GLN A 96 14.95 -6.00 38.82
C GLN A 96 16.07 -5.92 37.77
N HIS A 97 16.24 -6.97 36.96
CA HIS A 97 17.27 -7.02 35.92
C HIS A 97 16.80 -6.45 34.59
N ILE A 98 15.50 -6.16 34.44
CA ILE A 98 14.93 -5.54 33.24
C ILE A 98 15.31 -4.05 33.20
N PRO A 99 15.80 -3.51 32.06
CA PRO A 99 16.07 -4.21 30.81
C PRO A 99 17.34 -5.08 30.88
N PHE A 100 17.28 -6.29 30.32
CA PHE A 100 18.42 -7.23 30.35
C PHE A 100 19.56 -6.72 29.47
N ALA A 101 20.79 -6.76 29.97
CA ALA A 101 21.97 -6.30 29.25
C ALA A 101 22.69 -7.49 28.61
N VAL A 102 22.50 -7.72 27.31
CA VAL A 102 22.97 -8.96 26.66
C VAL A 102 24.09 -8.74 25.66
N VAL A 103 24.89 -9.79 25.53
CA VAL A 103 25.95 -9.92 24.54
C VAL A 103 25.68 -11.17 23.71
N GLY A 104 25.75 -11.04 22.38
CA GLY A 104 25.60 -12.17 21.47
C GLY A 104 26.93 -12.55 20.82
N SER A 105 27.20 -13.85 20.72
CA SER A 105 28.29 -14.40 19.94
C SER A 105 27.94 -15.75 19.32
N SER A 106 28.44 -15.98 18.11
CA SER A 106 28.45 -17.28 17.43
C SER A 106 29.82 -17.96 17.51
N GLU A 107 30.85 -17.26 18.01
CA GLU A 107 32.20 -17.79 18.17
C GLU A 107 32.32 -18.59 19.46
N GLU A 108 32.95 -19.75 19.37
CA GLU A 108 33.13 -20.68 20.47
C GLU A 108 34.62 -20.93 20.73
N VAL A 109 35.01 -20.88 22.00
CA VAL A 109 36.39 -21.17 22.44
C VAL A 109 36.34 -22.21 23.56
N LYS A 110 37.29 -23.15 23.54
CA LYS A 110 37.45 -24.12 24.63
C LYS A 110 38.22 -23.50 25.78
N ILE A 111 37.55 -23.32 26.92
CA ILE A 111 38.14 -22.85 28.18
C ILE A 111 37.93 -23.96 29.22
N ASN A 112 39.01 -24.46 29.82
CA ASN A 112 38.97 -25.53 30.83
C ASN A 112 38.20 -26.79 30.33
N GLY A 113 38.38 -27.16 29.06
CA GLY A 113 37.73 -28.32 28.44
C GLY A 113 36.24 -28.13 28.09
N LYS A 114 35.63 -26.99 28.45
CA LYS A 114 34.26 -26.63 28.07
C LYS A 114 34.25 -25.67 26.89
N THR A 115 33.39 -25.93 25.92
CA THR A 115 33.14 -25.01 24.81
C THR A 115 32.24 -23.88 25.30
N VAL A 116 32.72 -22.64 25.24
CA VAL A 116 32.00 -21.45 25.71
C VAL A 116 31.91 -20.44 24.58
N ARG A 117 30.73 -19.81 24.43
CA ARG A 117 30.51 -18.73 23.48
C ARG A 117 31.14 -17.44 23.98
N VAL A 118 32.03 -16.84 23.18
CA VAL A 118 32.81 -15.65 23.57
C VAL A 118 32.83 -14.60 22.46
N ARG A 119 32.97 -13.32 22.82
CA ARG A 119 33.43 -12.28 21.89
C ARG A 119 34.88 -11.95 22.21
N GLN A 120 35.76 -12.09 21.22
CA GLN A 120 37.19 -11.83 21.40
C GLN A 120 37.52 -10.36 21.08
N TYR A 121 38.28 -9.73 21.98
CA TYR A 121 38.86 -8.41 21.80
C TYR A 121 40.37 -8.47 22.07
N PRO A 122 41.16 -7.47 21.59
CA PRO A 122 42.60 -7.40 21.90
C PRO A 122 42.90 -7.29 23.40
N TRP A 123 41.98 -6.73 24.18
CA TRP A 123 42.11 -6.53 25.63
C TRP A 123 41.47 -7.65 26.48
N GLY A 124 40.86 -8.66 25.87
CA GLY A 124 40.24 -9.77 26.60
C GLY A 124 39.07 -10.42 25.87
N SER A 125 38.42 -11.36 26.53
CA SER A 125 37.29 -12.11 25.98
C SER A 125 36.03 -11.93 26.83
N VAL A 126 34.92 -11.58 26.20
CA VAL A 126 33.62 -11.49 26.86
C VAL A 126 32.88 -12.82 26.69
N GLN A 127 32.80 -13.60 27.76
CA GLN A 127 32.01 -14.83 27.80
C GLN A 127 30.51 -14.53 27.90
N VAL A 128 29.72 -15.03 26.95
CA VAL A 128 28.27 -14.77 26.86
C VAL A 128 27.49 -15.46 27.98
N GLU A 129 27.90 -16.67 28.37
CA GLU A 129 27.22 -17.44 29.43
C GLU A 129 27.73 -17.13 30.84
N ASN A 130 28.55 -16.08 30.99
CA ASN A 130 29.06 -15.64 32.29
C ASN A 130 28.20 -14.48 32.83
N GLU A 131 27.49 -14.72 33.93
CA GLU A 131 26.60 -13.72 34.55
C GLU A 131 27.32 -12.47 35.08
N ASN A 132 28.64 -12.53 35.28
CA ASN A 132 29.43 -11.37 35.65
C ASN A 132 29.74 -10.45 34.45
N HIS A 133 29.54 -10.95 33.23
CA HIS A 133 29.77 -10.22 31.99
C HIS A 133 28.48 -9.68 31.38
N CYS A 134 27.41 -10.47 31.35
CA CYS A 134 26.12 -10.04 30.80
C CYS A 134 24.93 -10.84 31.35
N ASP A 135 23.73 -10.35 31.11
CA ASP A 135 22.48 -10.94 31.60
C ASP A 135 21.90 -12.02 30.66
N PHE A 136 22.67 -12.53 29.69
CA PHE A 136 22.16 -13.49 28.69
C PHE A 136 21.59 -14.76 29.33
N VAL A 137 22.26 -15.31 30.34
CA VAL A 137 21.80 -16.50 31.07
C VAL A 137 20.45 -16.23 31.73
N ARG A 138 20.31 -15.10 32.42
CA ARG A 138 19.07 -14.68 33.08
C ARG A 138 17.92 -14.56 32.07
N LEU A 139 18.16 -13.88 30.94
CA LEU A 139 17.16 -13.77 29.88
C LEU A 139 16.73 -15.14 29.34
N ARG A 140 17.69 -16.04 29.07
CA ARG A 140 17.42 -17.39 28.54
C ARG A 140 16.58 -18.23 29.50
N GLU A 141 16.99 -18.33 30.77
CA GLU A 141 16.28 -19.13 31.77
C GLU A 141 14.86 -18.61 31.97
N MET A 142 14.68 -17.29 32.02
CA MET A 142 13.37 -16.68 32.24
C MET A 142 12.40 -16.91 31.08
N LEU A 143 12.88 -16.82 29.84
CA LEU A 143 12.05 -17.02 28.66
C LEU A 143 11.73 -18.48 28.38
N LEU A 144 12.72 -19.37 28.49
CA LEU A 144 12.62 -20.73 27.99
C LEU A 144 12.28 -21.75 29.06
N ARG A 145 12.56 -21.46 30.33
CA ARG A 145 12.41 -22.44 31.42
C ARG A 145 11.31 -22.08 32.39
N VAL A 146 11.20 -20.81 32.78
CA VAL A 146 10.29 -20.39 33.87
C VAL A 146 8.96 -19.88 33.32
N ASN A 147 8.95 -18.90 32.41
CA ASN A 147 7.75 -18.13 32.10
C ASN A 147 7.18 -18.37 30.69
N MET A 148 7.59 -19.45 30.01
CA MET A 148 7.12 -19.73 28.64
C MET A 148 5.59 -19.92 28.59
N GLU A 149 5.03 -20.61 29.59
CA GLU A 149 3.58 -20.86 29.66
C GLU A 149 2.81 -19.57 29.95
N ASP A 150 3.26 -18.76 30.91
CA ASP A 150 2.65 -17.44 31.19
C ASP A 150 2.67 -16.52 29.97
N LEU A 151 3.79 -16.44 29.25
CA LEU A 151 3.87 -15.66 28.01
C LEU A 151 2.82 -16.10 26.98
N ARG A 152 2.59 -17.41 26.84
CA ARG A 152 1.57 -17.97 25.94
C ARG A 152 0.15 -17.67 26.44
N GLU A 153 -0.09 -17.83 27.73
CA GLU A 153 -1.39 -17.57 28.36
C GLU A 153 -1.76 -16.09 28.25
N ARG A 154 -0.85 -15.18 28.60
CA ARG A 154 -1.04 -13.73 28.45
C ARG A 154 -1.25 -13.33 27.00
N THR A 155 -0.53 -13.94 26.06
CA THR A 155 -0.77 -13.74 24.63
C THR A 155 -2.18 -14.15 24.22
N HIS A 156 -2.69 -15.25 24.76
CA HIS A 156 -4.02 -15.71 24.45
C HIS A 156 -5.12 -14.88 25.15
N GLY A 157 -5.05 -14.75 26.47
CA GLY A 157 -6.09 -14.15 27.31
C GLY A 157 -6.12 -12.63 27.29
N VAL A 158 -4.99 -11.97 27.00
CA VAL A 158 -4.92 -10.50 26.97
C VAL A 158 -4.80 -10.01 25.54
N HIS A 159 -3.69 -10.30 24.85
CA HIS A 159 -3.39 -9.67 23.57
C HIS A 159 -4.33 -10.15 22.46
N TYR A 160 -4.52 -11.46 22.34
CA TYR A 160 -5.41 -12.03 21.34
C TYR A 160 -6.88 -11.73 21.64
N GLU A 161 -7.35 -11.80 22.88
CA GLU A 161 -8.74 -11.44 23.19
C GLU A 161 -9.00 -9.94 22.98
N THR A 162 -8.04 -9.06 23.24
CA THR A 162 -8.15 -7.63 22.90
C THR A 162 -8.28 -7.44 21.39
N TYR A 163 -7.41 -8.09 20.61
CA TYR A 163 -7.51 -8.07 19.15
C TYR A 163 -8.84 -8.65 18.65
N ARG A 164 -9.27 -9.78 19.22
CA ARG A 164 -10.50 -10.47 18.86
C ARG A 164 -11.72 -9.60 19.14
N ARG A 165 -11.81 -8.98 20.33
CA ARG A 165 -12.86 -8.02 20.67
C ARG A 165 -12.90 -6.87 19.68
N GLN A 166 -11.76 -6.24 19.42
CA GLN A 166 -11.67 -5.13 18.46
C GLN A 166 -12.11 -5.54 17.04
N ARG A 167 -11.68 -6.72 16.58
CA ARG A 167 -12.08 -7.25 15.26
C ARG A 167 -13.55 -7.59 15.19
N LEU A 168 -14.13 -8.14 16.26
CA LEU A 168 -15.56 -8.42 16.32
C LEU A 168 -16.37 -7.12 16.23
N ILE A 169 -15.97 -6.07 16.95
CA ILE A 169 -16.59 -4.74 16.88
C ILE A 169 -16.51 -4.16 15.46
N GLU A 170 -15.34 -4.20 14.82
CA GLU A 170 -15.16 -3.78 13.42
C GLU A 170 -16.00 -4.62 12.44
N MET A 171 -16.26 -5.87 12.79
CA MET A 171 -17.15 -6.74 12.04
C MET A 171 -18.65 -6.48 12.28
N GLY A 172 -18.98 -5.59 13.22
CA GLY A 172 -20.35 -5.21 13.57
C GLY A 172 -20.94 -6.02 14.73
N PHE A 173 -20.16 -6.87 15.39
CA PHE A 173 -20.59 -7.58 16.59
C PHE A 173 -20.44 -6.66 17.80
N ARG A 174 -21.57 -6.23 18.38
CA ARG A 174 -21.60 -5.50 19.66
C ARG A 174 -22.16 -6.43 20.74
N ASP A 175 -21.63 -6.33 21.96
CA ASP A 175 -22.03 -7.19 23.08
C ASP A 175 -23.53 -7.08 23.43
N ASP A 176 -24.20 -5.99 23.02
CA ASP A 176 -25.64 -5.75 23.24
C ASP A 176 -26.56 -6.51 22.28
N GLU A 177 -26.05 -7.00 21.15
CA GLU A 177 -26.84 -7.75 20.19
C GLU A 177 -26.64 -9.26 20.42
N LYS A 178 -27.66 -9.94 20.95
CA LYS A 178 -27.76 -11.41 21.03
C LYS A 178 -27.91 -12.07 19.64
N MET A 179 -27.27 -11.52 18.61
CA MET A 179 -27.31 -12.07 17.26
C MET A 179 -26.23 -13.14 17.11
N SER A 180 -26.62 -14.28 16.56
CA SER A 180 -25.68 -15.37 16.28
C SER A 180 -24.62 -14.92 15.28
N LEU A 181 -23.40 -15.46 15.39
CA LEU A 181 -22.29 -15.18 14.46
C LEU A 181 -22.74 -15.28 12.99
N GLN A 182 -23.57 -16.27 12.70
CA GLN A 182 -24.10 -16.55 11.36
C GLN A 182 -25.10 -15.49 10.88
N GLU A 183 -25.99 -15.02 11.74
CA GLU A 183 -27.01 -14.01 11.41
C GLU A 183 -26.37 -12.66 11.07
N THR A 184 -25.30 -12.28 11.77
CA THR A 184 -24.55 -11.04 11.45
C THR A 184 -23.80 -11.15 10.13
N TYR A 185 -23.20 -12.31 9.81
CA TYR A 185 -22.58 -12.53 8.50
C TYR A 185 -23.61 -12.47 7.36
N GLU A 186 -24.80 -13.03 7.57
CA GLU A 186 -25.89 -12.98 6.60
C GLU A 186 -26.41 -11.55 6.40
N LYS A 187 -26.66 -10.82 7.49
CA LYS A 187 -27.09 -9.42 7.46
C LYS A 187 -26.05 -8.51 6.79
N ARG A 188 -24.75 -8.72 7.05
CA ARG A 188 -23.67 -7.97 6.40
C ARG A 188 -23.55 -8.28 4.91
N ARG A 189 -23.68 -9.55 4.53
CA ARG A 189 -23.72 -9.97 3.12
C ARG A 189 -24.92 -9.36 2.39
N GLU A 190 -26.07 -9.30 3.06
CA GLU A 190 -27.25 -8.66 2.50
C GLU A 190 -27.08 -7.15 2.34
N LEU A 191 -26.45 -6.48 3.32
CA LEU A 191 -26.14 -5.06 3.24
C LEU A 191 -25.19 -4.75 2.07
N GLN A 192 -24.11 -5.53 1.93
CA GLN A 192 -23.14 -5.40 0.85
C GLN A 192 -23.78 -5.67 -0.52
N ARG A 193 -24.71 -6.65 -0.59
CA ARG A 193 -25.49 -6.91 -1.81
C ARG A 193 -26.39 -5.72 -2.17
N LYS A 194 -27.05 -5.09 -1.18
CA LYS A 194 -27.86 -3.89 -1.40
C LYS A 194 -27.02 -2.71 -1.87
N GLU A 195 -25.85 -2.48 -1.28
CA GLU A 195 -24.92 -1.42 -1.73
C GLU A 195 -24.44 -1.66 -3.18
N LEU A 196 -24.10 -2.91 -3.52
CA LEU A 196 -23.73 -3.27 -4.90
C LEU A 196 -24.86 -3.01 -5.88
N GLN A 197 -26.09 -3.39 -5.54
CA GLN A 197 -27.27 -3.14 -6.38
C GLN A 197 -27.54 -1.64 -6.55
N GLN A 198 -27.40 -0.84 -5.50
CA GLN A 198 -27.55 0.62 -5.59
C GLN A 198 -26.49 1.22 -6.52
N LYS A 199 -25.22 0.84 -6.38
CA LYS A 199 -24.14 1.30 -7.26
C LYS A 199 -24.36 0.85 -8.71
N GLU A 200 -24.84 -0.37 -8.92
CA GLU A 200 -25.16 -0.88 -10.26
C GLU A 200 -26.28 -0.05 -10.90
N GLU A 201 -27.34 0.25 -10.16
CA GLU A 201 -28.45 1.07 -10.65
C GLU A 201 -28.01 2.52 -10.93
N GLU A 202 -27.18 3.11 -10.06
CA GLU A 202 -26.57 4.43 -10.30
C GLU A 202 -25.69 4.44 -11.57
N MET A 203 -24.84 3.42 -11.75
CA MET A 203 -24.01 3.28 -12.95
C MET A 203 -24.88 3.12 -14.21
N ARG A 204 -25.96 2.35 -14.11
CA ARG A 204 -26.91 2.14 -15.21
C ARG A 204 -27.62 3.44 -15.58
N GLN A 205 -28.09 4.20 -14.59
CA GLN A 205 -28.71 5.52 -14.82
C GLN A 205 -27.73 6.50 -15.48
N MET A 206 -26.48 6.56 -14.99
CA MET A 206 -25.44 7.38 -15.61
C MET A 206 -25.15 6.96 -17.05
N PHE A 207 -25.13 5.65 -17.34
CA PHE A 207 -24.92 5.13 -18.70
C PHE A 207 -26.06 5.56 -19.62
N VAL A 208 -27.32 5.36 -19.21
CA VAL A 208 -28.49 5.76 -20.00
C VAL A 208 -28.48 7.26 -20.29
N GLN A 209 -28.15 8.08 -19.29
CA GLN A 209 -28.03 9.53 -19.45
C GLN A 209 -26.94 9.91 -20.47
N ARG A 210 -25.75 9.30 -20.38
CA ARG A 210 -24.65 9.54 -21.34
C ARG A 210 -24.98 9.08 -22.75
N VAL A 211 -25.66 7.95 -22.91
CA VAL A 211 -26.10 7.47 -24.24
C VAL A 211 -27.07 8.47 -24.85
N LYS A 212 -28.05 8.94 -24.08
CA LYS A 212 -29.03 9.94 -24.53
C LYS A 212 -28.37 11.25 -24.95
N GLU A 213 -27.41 11.75 -24.17
CA GLU A 213 -26.63 12.95 -24.53
C GLU A 213 -25.82 12.73 -25.82
N LYS A 214 -25.17 11.58 -25.97
CA LYS A 214 -24.40 11.26 -27.18
C LYS A 214 -25.27 11.09 -28.42
N GLU A 215 -26.44 10.48 -28.30
CA GLU A 215 -27.42 10.38 -29.37
C GLU A 215 -27.93 11.75 -29.81
N GLN A 216 -28.17 12.67 -28.87
CA GLN A 216 -28.56 14.05 -29.19
C GLN A 216 -27.46 14.77 -29.98
N VAL A 217 -26.21 14.69 -29.52
CA VAL A 217 -25.06 15.29 -30.22
C VAL A 217 -24.89 14.69 -31.62
N LEU A 218 -25.03 13.36 -31.75
CA LEU A 218 -24.92 12.70 -33.06
C LEU A 218 -26.02 13.18 -34.01
N LYS A 219 -27.26 13.29 -33.52
CA LYS A 219 -28.40 13.78 -34.30
C LYS A 219 -28.22 15.22 -34.77
N GLU A 220 -27.65 16.09 -33.92
CA GLU A 220 -27.32 17.46 -34.30
C GLU A 220 -26.22 17.49 -35.37
N ALA A 221 -25.16 16.68 -35.21
CA ALA A 221 -24.07 16.57 -36.18
C ALA A 221 -24.55 16.02 -37.54
N GLU A 222 -25.43 15.01 -37.55
CA GLU A 222 -26.08 14.50 -38.76
C GLU A 222 -26.90 15.57 -39.46
N ARG A 223 -27.67 16.35 -38.69
CA ARG A 223 -28.47 17.45 -39.23
C ARG A 223 -27.57 18.51 -39.86
N GLU A 224 -26.50 18.94 -39.19
CA GLU A 224 -25.54 19.89 -39.75
C GLU A 224 -24.86 19.38 -41.01
N LEU A 225 -24.48 18.10 -41.03
CA LEU A 225 -23.86 17.47 -42.19
C LEU A 225 -24.82 17.46 -43.38
N GLN A 226 -26.10 17.16 -43.13
CA GLN A 226 -27.14 17.19 -44.15
C GLN A 226 -27.31 18.60 -44.75
N THR A 227 -27.38 19.64 -43.91
CA THR A 227 -27.49 21.03 -44.40
C THR A 227 -26.26 21.45 -45.20
N LYS A 228 -25.06 21.06 -44.75
CA LYS A 228 -23.80 21.33 -45.49
C LYS A 228 -23.81 20.62 -46.84
N PHE A 229 -24.24 19.37 -46.89
CA PHE A 229 -24.34 18.60 -48.13
C PHE A 229 -25.30 19.24 -49.14
N GLU A 230 -26.47 19.70 -48.69
CA GLU A 230 -27.45 20.39 -49.55
C GLU A 230 -26.91 21.72 -50.08
N SER A 231 -26.22 22.51 -49.24
CA SER A 231 -25.57 23.76 -49.63
C SER A 231 -24.45 23.54 -50.67
N LEU A 232 -23.59 22.54 -50.43
CA LEU A 232 -22.54 22.14 -51.35
C LEU A 232 -23.11 21.66 -52.69
N LYS A 233 -24.17 20.84 -52.67
CA LYS A 233 -24.86 20.36 -53.87
C LYS A 233 -25.43 21.52 -54.70
N LYS A 234 -26.02 22.52 -54.04
CA LYS A 234 -26.54 23.72 -54.72
C LYS A 234 -25.41 24.55 -55.35
N THR A 235 -24.34 24.80 -54.59
CA THR A 235 -23.17 25.55 -55.06
C THR A 235 -22.53 24.86 -56.27
N HIS A 236 -22.32 23.54 -56.18
CA HIS A 236 -21.78 22.75 -57.29
C HIS A 236 -22.69 22.77 -58.53
N ALA A 237 -24.01 22.78 -58.36
CA ALA A 237 -24.95 22.92 -59.48
C ALA A 237 -24.87 24.30 -60.15
N GLU A 238 -24.74 25.37 -59.36
CA GLU A 238 -24.56 26.74 -59.86
C GLU A 238 -23.21 26.90 -60.60
N GLU A 239 -22.12 26.37 -60.04
CA GLU A 239 -20.81 26.37 -60.68
C GLU A 239 -20.81 25.59 -61.98
N LYS A 240 -21.42 24.39 -62.00
CA LYS A 240 -21.57 23.58 -63.22
C LYS A 240 -22.31 24.36 -64.31
N LYS A 241 -23.42 25.03 -63.97
CA LYS A 241 -24.18 25.86 -64.91
C LYS A 241 -23.34 27.02 -65.46
N LYS A 242 -22.59 27.73 -64.60
CA LYS A 242 -21.66 28.80 -65.02
C LYS A 242 -20.57 28.27 -65.95
N LEU A 243 -20.06 27.06 -65.68
CA LEU A 243 -19.04 26.43 -66.52
C LEU A 243 -19.61 26.04 -67.90
N GLU A 244 -20.83 25.52 -67.94
CA GLU A 244 -21.55 25.19 -69.19
C GLU A 244 -21.84 26.44 -70.03
N GLU A 245 -22.27 27.54 -69.39
CA GLU A 245 -22.47 28.83 -70.06
C GLU A 245 -21.17 29.39 -70.64
N LYS A 246 -20.07 29.36 -69.87
CA LYS A 246 -18.74 29.76 -70.36
C LYS A 246 -18.26 28.88 -71.50
N LYS A 247 -18.47 27.56 -71.42
CA LYS A 247 -18.12 26.61 -72.48
C LYS A 247 -18.88 26.95 -73.76
N ARG A 248 -20.19 27.20 -73.68
CA ARG A 248 -21.01 27.60 -74.82
C ARG A 248 -20.53 28.92 -75.45
N PHE A 249 -20.20 29.91 -74.63
CA PHE A 249 -19.66 31.18 -75.14
C PHE A 249 -18.34 30.99 -75.89
N LEU A 250 -17.41 30.20 -75.34
CA LEU A 250 -16.14 29.87 -76.00
C LEU A 250 -16.36 29.09 -77.30
N GLU A 251 -17.31 28.15 -77.34
CA GLU A 251 -17.68 27.43 -78.57
C GLU A 251 -18.23 28.39 -79.65
N GLU A 252 -19.07 29.36 -79.27
CA GLU A 252 -19.59 30.40 -80.16
C GLU A 252 -18.47 31.32 -80.68
N GLU A 253 -17.51 31.71 -79.81
CA GLU A 253 -16.32 32.49 -80.20
C GLU A 253 -15.40 31.72 -81.14
N ILE A 254 -15.13 30.44 -80.87
CA ILE A 254 -14.34 29.56 -81.74
C ILE A 254 -15.01 29.46 -83.12
N ALA A 255 -16.32 29.20 -83.17
CA ALA A 255 -17.06 29.14 -84.43
C ALA A 255 -17.06 30.48 -85.19
N ALA A 256 -17.13 31.61 -84.48
CA ALA A 256 -17.00 32.94 -85.08
C ALA A 256 -15.58 33.18 -85.63
N PHE A 257 -14.54 32.78 -84.89
CA PHE A 257 -13.15 32.87 -85.31
C PHE A 257 -12.89 32.01 -86.57
N GLU A 258 -13.40 30.77 -86.60
CA GLU A 258 -13.30 29.89 -87.77
C GLU A 258 -13.97 30.50 -89.01
N ARG A 259 -15.17 31.08 -88.86
CA ARG A 259 -15.84 31.81 -89.97
C ARG A 259 -15.00 32.98 -90.47
N ARG A 260 -14.42 33.78 -89.58
CA ARG A 260 -13.53 34.89 -89.96
C ARG A 260 -12.26 34.38 -90.67
N LYS A 261 -11.67 33.29 -90.19
CA LYS A 261 -10.50 32.66 -90.81
C LYS A 261 -10.82 32.18 -92.23
N GLN A 262 -11.96 31.51 -92.43
CA GLN A 262 -12.40 31.06 -93.76
C GLN A 262 -12.61 32.23 -94.72
N LEU A 263 -13.24 33.32 -94.27
CA LEU A 263 -13.43 34.54 -95.08
C LEU A 263 -12.09 35.19 -95.45
N ALA A 264 -11.14 35.24 -94.51
CA ALA A 264 -9.79 35.78 -94.77
C ALA A 264 -8.99 34.91 -95.75
N GLU A 265 -9.10 33.58 -95.64
CA GLU A 265 -8.48 32.64 -96.60
C GLU A 265 -9.08 32.78 -98.00
N GLN A 266 -10.39 32.93 -98.13
CA GLN A 266 -11.07 33.20 -99.40
C GLN A 266 -10.64 34.55 -100.01
N ALA A 267 -10.54 35.61 -99.20
CA ALA A 267 -10.04 36.91 -99.66
C ALA A 267 -8.57 36.84 -100.11
N ARG A 268 -7.74 36.03 -99.44
CA ARG A 268 -6.33 35.81 -99.80
C ARG A 268 -6.21 35.04 -101.12
N GLN A 269 -7.06 34.03 -101.35
CA GLN A 269 -7.13 33.33 -102.63
C GLN A 269 -7.62 34.24 -103.78
N GLY A 270 -8.60 35.12 -103.52
CA GLY A 270 -9.07 36.11 -104.49
C GLY A 270 -8.02 37.17 -104.88
N ASN A 271 -7.17 37.58 -103.94
CA ASN A 271 -6.06 38.51 -104.23
C ASN A 271 -4.90 37.85 -105.00
N LEU A 272 -4.68 36.54 -104.84
CA LEU A 272 -3.69 35.78 -105.61
C LEU A 272 -4.13 35.56 -107.07
N THR A 273 -5.43 35.41 -107.34
CA THR A 273 -5.96 35.29 -108.71
C THR A 273 -6.00 36.63 -109.45
N MET A 274 -6.24 37.75 -108.77
CA MET A 274 -6.19 39.09 -109.38
C MET A 274 -4.78 39.51 -109.82
N LYS A 275 -3.71 39.05 -109.14
CA LYS A 275 -2.32 39.36 -109.54
C LYS A 275 -1.81 38.56 -110.74
N LYS A 276 -2.50 37.52 -111.19
CA LYS A 276 -2.10 36.66 -112.33
C LYS A 276 -2.81 36.99 -113.65
N ARG A 277 -3.54 38.13 -113.74
CA ARG A 277 -4.07 38.68 -115.00
C ARG A 277 -3.66 40.15 -115.16
N LYS A 278 -2.38 40.37 -115.50
CA LYS A 278 -1.91 41.52 -116.26
C LYS A 278 -1.07 40.98 -117.40
#